data_AF-A0A3C1KYW2-F1
#
_entry.id   AF-A0A3C1KYW2-F1
#
_cell.length_a   1.000
_cell.length_b   1.000
_cell.length_c   1.000
_cell.angle_alpha   90.00
_cell.angle_beta   90.00
_cell.angle_gamma   90.00
#
_symmetry.space_group_name_H-M   'P 1'
#
loop_
_entity.id
_entity.type
_entity.pdbx_description
1 polymer ?
#
loop_
_entity_poly.entity_id
_entity_poly.type
_entity_poly.pdbx_seq_one_letter_code
_entity_poly.pdbx_strand_id
1 'polypeptide(L)'
;IANLVTDDPECERKLFGQGASLDPLAWDVHVYFAVNGALHDAAIGAWELKREYLTSRPITLIRTLGARGQRSDPALPSYNQSGLPLEPGLVELITDETVAAGGKHAHLSR
;
A
#
# COMPACT_ATOMS: atom_id res chain seq x y z
N ILE A 1 0.51 -13.21 -15.29
CA ILE A 1 -0.39 -14.39 -15.35
C ILE A 1 -0.82 -14.67 -16.79
N ALA A 2 -1.45 -13.73 -17.51
CA ALA A 2 -1.90 -13.96 -18.89
C ALA A 2 -0.79 -14.48 -19.83
N ASN A 3 0.38 -13.83 -19.84
CA ASN A 3 1.52 -14.28 -20.67
C ASN A 3 2.03 -15.65 -20.23
N LEU A 4 2.22 -15.86 -18.92
CA LEU A 4 2.65 -17.14 -18.37
C LEU A 4 1.74 -18.30 -18.82
N VAL A 5 0.43 -18.09 -18.86
CA VAL A 5 -0.53 -19.09 -19.35
C VAL A 5 -0.39 -19.29 -20.87
N THR A 6 -0.16 -18.22 -21.62
CA THR A 6 0.01 -18.25 -23.09
C THR A 6 1.31 -18.92 -23.53
N ASP A 7 2.33 -18.86 -22.69
CA ASP A 7 3.65 -19.45 -22.93
C ASP A 7 3.68 -20.97 -22.65
N ASP A 8 2.63 -21.50 -22.00
CA ASP A 8 2.49 -22.94 -21.81
C ASP A 8 2.25 -23.65 -23.16
N PRO A 9 3.02 -24.72 -23.49
CA PRO A 9 2.85 -25.45 -24.74
C PRO A 9 1.45 -26.06 -24.96
N GLU A 10 0.70 -26.31 -23.89
CA GLU A 10 -0.67 -26.84 -23.95
C GLU A 10 -1.72 -25.74 -24.16
N CYS A 11 -1.32 -24.46 -24.14
CA CYS A 11 -2.24 -23.34 -24.34
C CYS A 11 -2.66 -23.19 -25.81
N GLU A 12 -3.93 -23.45 -26.11
CA GLU A 12 -4.52 -23.12 -27.40
C GLU A 12 -4.94 -21.64 -27.46
N ARG A 13 -4.37 -20.88 -28.40
CA ARG A 13 -4.65 -19.44 -28.60
C ARG A 13 -5.96 -19.18 -29.33
N LYS A 14 -7.06 -19.76 -28.84
CA LYS A 14 -8.41 -19.60 -29.39
C LYS A 14 -9.20 -18.60 -28.57
N LEU A 15 -9.70 -17.54 -29.22
CA LEU A 15 -10.56 -16.57 -28.55
C LEU A 15 -11.82 -17.25 -28.03
N PHE A 16 -12.14 -17.02 -26.77
CA PHE A 16 -13.28 -17.62 -26.08
C PHE A 16 -13.32 -19.16 -26.13
N GLY A 17 -12.17 -19.81 -26.39
CA GLY A 17 -12.07 -21.26 -26.55
C GLY A 17 -12.71 -21.81 -27.84
N GLN A 18 -13.08 -20.95 -28.79
CA GLN A 18 -13.77 -21.32 -30.03
C GLN A 18 -12.98 -20.90 -31.28
N GLY A 19 -13.24 -21.57 -32.41
CA GLY A 19 -12.66 -21.21 -33.69
C GLY A 19 -11.21 -21.68 -33.91
N ALA A 20 -10.56 -21.07 -34.90
CA ALA A 20 -9.16 -21.34 -35.23
C ALA A 20 -8.22 -20.70 -34.21
N SER A 21 -7.05 -21.32 -34.00
CA SER A 21 -6.00 -20.72 -33.19
C SER A 21 -5.50 -19.43 -33.86
N LEU A 22 -5.31 -18.39 -33.06
CA LEU A 22 -4.71 -17.15 -33.50
C LEU A 22 -3.20 -17.28 -33.61
N ASP A 23 -2.62 -16.45 -34.48
CA ASP A 23 -1.19 -16.18 -34.45
C ASP A 23 -0.79 -15.42 -33.16
N PRO A 24 0.49 -15.43 -32.77
CA PRO A 24 0.93 -14.82 -31.51
C PRO A 24 0.54 -13.35 -31.36
N LEU A 25 0.70 -12.55 -32.42
CA LEU A 25 0.45 -11.10 -32.34
C LEU A 25 -1.05 -10.83 -32.22
N ALA A 26 -1.87 -11.52 -33.01
CA ALA A 26 -3.32 -11.39 -32.90
C ALA A 26 -3.80 -11.77 -31.49
N TRP A 27 -3.28 -12.85 -30.92
CA TRP A 27 -3.59 -13.25 -29.55
C TRP A 27 -3.23 -12.15 -28.54
N ASP A 28 -1.99 -11.65 -28.58
CA ASP A 28 -1.51 -10.61 -27.66
C ASP A 28 -2.39 -9.36 -27.73
N VAL A 29 -2.73 -8.89 -28.93
CA VAL A 29 -3.60 -7.71 -29.10
C VAL A 29 -4.95 -7.91 -28.41
N HIS A 30 -5.59 -9.07 -28.59
CA HIS A 30 -6.89 -9.33 -27.97
C HIS A 30 -6.79 -9.45 -26.44
N VAL A 31 -5.77 -10.18 -25.95
CA VAL A 31 -5.55 -10.36 -24.51
C VAL A 31 -5.30 -9.03 -23.83
N TYR A 32 -4.38 -8.21 -24.34
CA TYR A 32 -4.09 -6.92 -23.74
C TYR A 32 -5.22 -5.93 -23.88
N PHE A 33 -5.99 -5.97 -24.97
CA PHE A 33 -7.18 -5.15 -25.10
C PHE A 33 -8.22 -5.51 -24.02
N ALA A 34 -8.51 -6.80 -23.82
CA ALA A 34 -9.44 -7.26 -22.81
C ALA A 34 -8.97 -6.94 -21.37
N VAL A 35 -7.70 -7.19 -21.07
CA VAL A 35 -7.13 -6.92 -19.73
C VAL A 35 -7.11 -5.43 -19.44
N ASN A 36 -6.73 -4.59 -20.40
CA ASN A 36 -6.74 -3.13 -20.21
C ASN A 36 -8.17 -2.59 -20.06
N GLY A 37 -9.14 -3.11 -20.82
CA GLY A 37 -10.55 -2.75 -20.66
C GLY A 37 -11.06 -3.09 -19.26
N ALA A 38 -10.82 -4.33 -18.80
CA ALA A 38 -11.21 -4.75 -17.45
C ALA A 38 -10.53 -3.94 -16.35
N LEU A 39 -9.24 -3.58 -16.52
CA LEU A 39 -8.52 -2.71 -15.60
C LEU A 39 -9.13 -1.31 -15.56
N HIS A 40 -9.52 -0.77 -16.71
CA HIS A 40 -10.16 0.54 -16.80
C HIS A 40 -11.53 0.54 -16.12
N ASP A 41 -12.37 -0.48 -16.35
CA ASP A 41 -13.66 -0.63 -15.67
C ASP A 41 -13.50 -0.73 -14.14
N ALA A 42 -12.53 -1.52 -13.68
CA ALA A 42 -12.19 -1.60 -12.26
C ALA A 42 -11.72 -0.24 -11.70
N ALA A 43 -10.97 0.54 -12.50
CA ALA A 43 -10.51 1.87 -12.12
C ALA A 43 -11.69 2.85 -11.98
N ILE A 44 -12.69 2.80 -12.85
CA ILE A 44 -13.92 3.60 -12.75
C ILE A 44 -14.58 3.35 -11.38
N GLY A 45 -14.90 2.09 -11.07
CA GLY A 45 -15.53 1.75 -9.79
C GLY A 45 -14.68 2.13 -8.57
N ALA A 46 -13.35 1.92 -8.65
CA ALA A 46 -12.44 2.32 -7.58
C ALA A 46 -12.40 3.84 -7.37
N TRP A 47 -12.46 4.63 -8.44
CA TRP A 47 -12.47 6.10 -8.36
C TRP A 47 -13.79 6.67 -7.87
N GLU A 48 -14.92 6.05 -8.23
CA GLU A 48 -16.22 6.37 -7.66
C GLU A 48 -16.23 6.16 -6.15
N LEU A 49 -15.77 4.99 -5.67
CA LEU A 49 -15.64 4.71 -4.24
C LEU A 49 -14.68 5.68 -3.54
N LYS A 50 -13.56 6.05 -4.16
CA LYS A 50 -12.62 7.05 -3.59
C LYS A 50 -13.20 8.45 -3.50
N ARG A 51 -14.12 8.79 -4.41
CA ARG A 51 -14.84 10.07 -4.39
C ARG A 51 -15.89 10.08 -3.29
N GLU A 52 -16.68 9.01 -3.18
CA GLU A 52 -17.73 8.86 -2.17
C GLU A 52 -17.14 8.79 -0.76
N TYR A 53 -16.15 7.92 -0.56
CA TYR A 53 -15.49 7.70 0.72
C TYR A 53 -14.17 8.48 0.78
N LEU A 54 -14.26 9.75 1.16
CA LEU A 54 -13.08 10.57 1.46
C LEU A 54 -12.34 10.01 2.67
N THR A 55 -11.16 9.44 2.43
CA THR A 55 -10.32 8.84 3.48
C THR A 55 -8.94 9.47 3.50
N SER A 56 -8.40 9.67 4.70
CA SER A 56 -7.01 10.09 4.87
C SER A 56 -6.05 8.95 4.53
N ARG A 57 -4.88 9.31 3.99
CA ARG A 57 -3.80 8.33 3.81
C ARG A 57 -3.25 7.90 5.18
N PRO A 58 -2.78 6.65 5.33
CA PRO A 58 -2.24 6.16 6.61
C PRO A 58 -1.16 7.06 7.21
N ILE A 59 -0.27 7.64 6.38
CA ILE A 59 0.79 8.54 6.87
C ILE A 59 0.23 9.81 7.54
N THR A 60 -0.89 10.34 7.08
CA THR A 60 -1.55 11.49 7.72
C THR A 60 -2.03 11.09 9.11
N LEU A 61 -2.68 9.92 9.22
CA LEU A 61 -3.15 9.41 10.50
C LEU A 61 -1.98 9.16 11.46
N ILE A 62 -0.91 8.51 11.00
CA ILE A 62 0.29 8.24 11.81
C ILE A 62 0.91 9.54 12.32
N ARG A 63 1.08 10.55 11.45
CA ARG A 63 1.64 11.85 11.84
C ARG A 63 0.75 12.58 12.84
N THR A 64 -0.57 12.59 12.62
CA THR A 64 -1.52 13.23 13.52
C THR A 64 -1.55 12.56 14.89
N LEU A 65 -1.56 11.22 14.95
CA LEU A 65 -1.54 10.48 16.21
C LEU A 65 -0.19 10.62 16.91
N GLY A 66 0.93 10.54 16.18
CA GLY A 66 2.26 10.69 16.74
C GLY A 66 2.52 12.09 17.31
N ALA A 67 1.99 13.13 16.65
CA ALA A 67 2.06 14.50 17.15
C ALA A 67 1.27 14.72 18.45
N ARG A 68 0.32 13.84 18.79
CA ARG A 68 -0.41 13.89 20.07
C ARG A 68 0.36 13.25 21.23
N GLY A 69 1.40 12.47 20.94
CA GLY A 69 2.20 11.75 21.93
C GLY A 69 1.87 10.26 21.99
N GLN A 70 2.13 9.63 23.13
CA GLN A 70 1.96 8.18 23.33
C GLN A 70 0.70 7.85 24.14
N ARG A 71 0.05 6.71 23.88
CA ARG A 71 -1.17 6.27 24.61
C ARG A 71 -1.00 5.03 25.48
N SER A 72 0.20 4.45 25.55
CA SER A 72 0.42 3.15 26.20
C SER A 72 0.47 3.25 27.72
N ASP A 73 1.01 4.34 28.28
CA ASP A 73 1.17 4.49 29.73
C ASP A 73 0.82 5.92 30.20
N PRO A 74 -0.24 6.11 31.01
CA PRO A 74 -0.60 7.42 31.54
C PRO A 74 0.40 8.02 32.52
N ALA A 75 1.32 7.24 33.08
CA ALA A 75 2.36 7.70 33.98
C ALA A 75 3.62 8.21 33.24
N LEU A 76 3.78 7.92 31.95
CA LEU A 76 4.93 8.34 31.16
C LEU A 76 4.71 9.72 30.50
N PRO A 77 5.80 10.44 30.16
CA PRO A 77 5.71 11.70 29.42
C PRO A 77 4.94 11.59 28.11
N SER A 78 4.45 12.74 27.63
CA SER A 78 3.70 12.87 26.37
C SER A 78 2.48 11.96 26.28
N TYR A 79 1.86 11.59 27.40
CA TYR A 79 0.66 10.77 27.39
C TYR A 79 -0.53 11.50 26.77
N ASN A 80 -1.21 10.83 25.83
CA ASN A 80 -2.48 11.24 25.26
C ASN A 80 -3.27 9.99 24.86
N GLN A 81 -4.51 9.86 25.32
CA GLN A 81 -5.37 8.71 25.01
C GLN A 81 -5.58 8.50 23.49
N SER A 82 -5.45 9.57 22.69
CA SER A 82 -5.54 9.57 21.23
C SER A 82 -4.17 9.64 20.52
N GLY A 83 -3.09 9.28 21.21
CA GLY A 83 -1.72 9.17 20.68
C GLY A 83 -1.42 7.83 20.00
N LEU A 84 -0.15 7.61 19.65
CA LEU A 84 0.34 6.32 19.17
C LEU A 84 0.67 5.39 20.35
N PRO A 85 0.47 4.06 20.22
CA PRO A 85 1.03 3.14 21.21
C PRO A 85 2.56 3.17 21.13
N LEU A 86 3.23 3.05 22.27
CA LEU A 86 4.65 2.68 22.34
C LEU A 86 4.80 1.26 21.80
N GLU A 87 5.75 1.09 20.89
CA GLU A 87 6.05 -0.18 20.23
C GLU A 87 7.58 -0.30 20.14
N PRO A 88 8.20 -1.32 20.77
CA PRO A 88 9.65 -1.46 20.82
C PRO A 88 10.29 -1.41 19.42
N GLY A 89 11.29 -0.53 19.24
CA GLY A 89 11.98 -0.36 17.96
C GLY A 89 11.21 0.39 16.88
N LEU A 90 9.97 0.82 17.13
CA LEU A 90 9.13 1.54 16.16
C LEU A 90 8.59 2.88 16.68
N VAL A 91 8.01 2.90 17.89
CA VAL A 91 7.45 4.09 18.52
C VAL A 91 7.95 4.18 19.95
N GLU A 92 8.81 5.15 20.21
CA GLU A 92 9.53 5.28 21.48
C GLU A 92 9.54 6.73 21.94
N LEU A 93 9.68 6.92 23.25
CA LEU A 93 9.92 8.25 23.81
C LEU A 93 11.37 8.65 23.58
N ILE A 94 11.54 9.89 23.16
CA ILE A 94 12.85 10.54 23.12
C ILE A 94 13.12 11.08 24.53
N THR A 95 14.21 10.62 25.13
CA THR A 95 14.72 11.10 26.43
C THR A 95 16.03 11.83 26.26
N ASP A 96 16.43 12.62 27.26
CA ASP A 96 17.69 13.35 27.29
C ASP A 96 18.90 12.44 27.08
N GLU A 97 18.89 11.23 27.65
CA GLU A 97 19.94 10.23 27.45
C GLU A 97 20.01 9.76 26.00
N THR A 98 18.86 9.58 25.36
CA THR A 98 18.81 9.07 23.98
C THR A 98 19.23 10.12 22.95
N VAL A 99 19.06 11.42 23.24
CA VAL A 99 19.50 12.53 22.37
C VAL A 99 20.93 12.99 22.64
N ALA A 100 21.53 12.54 23.75
CA ALA A 100 22.94 12.81 24.03
C ALA A 100 23.86 12.31 22.90
N ALA A 101 25.04 12.89 22.80
CA ALA A 101 26.01 12.53 21.76
C ALA A 101 26.31 11.02 21.79
N GLY A 102 26.15 10.35 20.64
CA GLY A 102 26.30 8.89 20.52
C GLY A 102 25.06 8.07 20.91
N GLY A 103 23.99 8.71 21.39
CA GLY A 103 22.70 8.09 21.65
C GLY A 103 21.89 7.78 20.39
N LYS A 104 20.88 6.92 20.53
CA LYS A 104 20.00 6.46 19.43
C LYS A 104 19.31 7.61 18.69
N HIS A 105 18.94 8.67 19.41
CA HIS A 105 18.23 9.85 18.91
C HIS A 105 19.15 11.08 18.80
N ALA A 106 20.48 10.91 18.78
CA ALA A 106 21.41 12.04 18.72
C ALA A 106 21.19 12.97 17.51
N HIS A 107 20.73 12.42 16.38
CA HIS A 107 20.39 13.22 15.19
C HIS A 107 19.16 14.15 15.37
N LEU A 108 18.44 14.02 16.48
CA LEU A 108 17.29 14.84 16.84
C LEU A 108 17.64 15.89 17.91
N SER A 109 18.89 15.93 18.41
CA SER A 109 19.34 16.99 19.30
C SER A 109 19.28 18.33 18.54
N ARG A 110 18.45 19.27 19.02
CA ARG A 110 18.41 20.64 18.49
C ARG A 110 19.55 21.48 19.00
#